data_AF-A0A6V7PIF2-F1
#
_entry.id   AF-A0A6V7PIF2-F1
#
_cell.length_a   1.000
_cell.length_b   1.000
_cell.length_c   1.000
_cell.angle_alpha   90.00
_cell.angle_beta   90.00
_cell.angle_gamma   90.00
#
_symmetry.space_group_name_H-M   'P 1'
#
loop_
_entity.id
_entity.type
_entity.pdbx_description
1 polymer ?
#
loop_
_entity_poly.entity_id
_entity_poly.type
_entity_poly.pdbx_seq_one_letter_code
_entity_poly.pdbx_strand_id
1 'polypeptide(L)'
;MQELRFMVDEGYQLLGTLNWSDHLPALAGLDPQRVRSRCARLVPRVNRFVGRIMDERRFGPARHPDTAPDFVDVLLSLQDHEQLLDEDMRAVLWEMIFRGTDTVAVLLEWVLARATLHRGVQVRAHAELDSAATDHHHHHFPLPYLQAIIKETLRLHPPGPLLSWARLATSDTVLSGRHVPEGTTAVVNMWAIALFGSDLRLAPFGSGRRSCPGKALAMAAVGSWAAALLHEFEWAPTPAAPVDLSEVMRLSLEMAAPLAVELRPRPTKKCI
;
A
#
# COMPACT_ATOMS: atom_id res chain seq x y z
N MET A 1 -3.93 7.15 -17.93
CA MET A 1 -3.62 5.92 -17.19
C MET A 1 -2.27 5.30 -17.55
N GLN A 2 -1.94 5.07 -18.83
CA GLN A 2 -0.61 4.51 -19.21
C GLN A 2 0.57 5.39 -18.77
N GLU A 3 0.45 6.71 -18.89
CA GLU A 3 1.47 7.66 -18.41
C GLU A 3 1.75 7.52 -16.90
N LEU A 4 0.70 7.45 -16.08
CA LEU A 4 0.80 7.27 -14.63
C LEU A 4 1.49 5.95 -14.30
N ARG A 5 1.03 4.85 -14.91
CA ARG A 5 1.61 3.52 -14.70
C ARG A 5 3.12 3.51 -14.99
N PHE A 6 3.53 4.11 -16.11
CA PHE A 6 4.95 4.21 -16.44
C PHE A 6 5.75 4.98 -15.37
N MET A 7 5.24 6.12 -14.90
CA MET A 7 5.95 6.92 -13.89
C MET A 7 6.03 6.20 -12.54
N VAL A 8 4.98 5.47 -12.17
CA VAL A 8 4.95 4.61 -11.00
C VAL A 8 5.99 3.50 -11.17
N ASP A 9 5.91 2.69 -12.22
CA ASP A 9 6.84 1.57 -12.46
C ASP A 9 8.31 2.02 -12.47
N GLU A 10 8.62 3.15 -13.13
CA GLU A 10 9.98 3.72 -13.13
C GLU A 10 10.42 4.17 -11.73
N GLY A 11 9.56 4.86 -10.98
CA GLY A 11 9.84 5.27 -9.60
C GLY A 11 10.09 4.08 -8.67
N TYR A 12 9.30 3.01 -8.81
CA TYR A 12 9.47 1.76 -8.07
C TYR A 12 10.81 1.10 -8.35
N GLN A 13 11.19 1.02 -9.62
CA GLN A 13 12.49 0.47 -10.01
C GLN A 13 13.65 1.29 -9.44
N LEU A 14 13.54 2.63 -9.47
CA LEU A 14 14.58 3.51 -8.95
C LEU A 14 14.74 3.37 -7.43
N LEU A 15 13.65 3.35 -6.67
CA LEU A 15 13.69 3.20 -5.21
C LEU A 15 14.07 1.79 -4.75
N GLY A 16 13.71 0.76 -5.52
CA GLY A 16 14.09 -0.63 -5.24
C GLY A 16 15.54 -0.96 -5.60
N THR A 17 16.25 -0.06 -6.30
CA THR A 17 17.64 -0.28 -6.68
C THR A 17 18.58 0.01 -5.51
N LEU A 18 19.44 -0.95 -5.17
CA LEU A 18 20.59 -0.70 -4.28
C LEU A 18 21.55 0.25 -4.99
N ASN A 19 21.45 1.55 -4.70
CA ASN A 19 22.28 2.57 -5.31
C ASN A 19 23.68 2.58 -4.66
N TRP A 20 24.69 2.14 -5.41
CA TRP A 20 26.07 2.05 -4.94
C TRP A 20 26.61 3.41 -4.49
N SER A 21 26.13 4.49 -5.10
CA SER A 21 26.56 5.86 -4.76
C SER A 21 26.18 6.27 -3.33
N ASP A 22 25.17 5.62 -2.73
CA ASP A 22 24.70 5.90 -1.38
C ASP A 22 25.46 5.11 -0.31
N HIS A 23 26.17 4.05 -0.71
CA HIS A 23 26.87 3.13 0.19
C HIS A 23 28.39 3.18 0.04
N LEU A 24 28.90 3.61 -1.12
CA LEU A 24 30.31 3.67 -1.44
C LEU A 24 30.71 5.14 -1.68
N PRO A 25 31.33 5.82 -0.68
CA PRO A 25 31.68 7.23 -0.79
C PRO A 25 32.52 7.56 -2.03
N ALA A 26 33.39 6.64 -2.46
CA ALA A 26 34.21 6.78 -3.66
C ALA A 26 33.38 6.90 -4.97
N LEU A 27 32.16 6.37 -4.99
CA LEU A 27 31.26 6.39 -6.15
C LEU A 27 30.20 7.51 -6.05
N ALA A 28 30.18 8.29 -4.96
CA ALA A 28 29.11 9.24 -4.67
C ALA A 28 28.91 10.31 -5.77
N GLY A 29 29.93 10.60 -6.57
CA GLY A 29 29.86 11.58 -7.68
C GLY A 29 29.59 10.99 -9.06
N LEU A 30 29.65 9.66 -9.24
CA LEU A 30 29.76 9.04 -10.57
C LEU A 30 28.42 8.59 -11.18
N ASP A 31 27.38 8.42 -10.37
CA ASP A 31 26.06 7.91 -10.79
C ASP A 31 26.14 6.66 -11.72
N PRO A 32 26.90 5.61 -11.35
CA PRO A 32 27.20 4.48 -12.24
C PRO A 32 25.95 3.72 -12.70
N GLN A 33 24.92 3.66 -11.84
CA GLN A 33 23.63 3.03 -12.13
C GLN A 33 22.61 3.98 -12.79
N ARG A 34 23.01 5.23 -13.07
CA ARG A 34 22.18 6.30 -13.65
C ARG A 34 20.91 6.61 -12.84
N VAL A 35 20.92 6.33 -11.53
CA VAL A 35 19.77 6.56 -10.65
C VAL A 35 19.46 8.05 -10.60
N ARG A 36 20.47 8.90 -10.38
CA ARG A 36 20.26 10.36 -10.33
C ARG A 36 19.81 10.91 -11.68
N SER A 37 20.45 10.49 -12.76
CA SER A 37 20.07 10.88 -14.13
C SER A 37 18.63 10.49 -14.49
N ARG A 38 18.16 9.33 -14.04
CA ARG A 38 16.77 8.89 -14.27
C ARG A 38 15.79 9.66 -13.39
N CYS A 39 16.09 9.87 -12.11
CA CYS A 39 15.30 10.75 -11.24
C CYS A 39 15.16 12.16 -11.84
N ALA A 40 16.24 12.74 -12.36
CA ALA A 40 16.21 14.07 -13.00
C ALA A 40 15.30 14.15 -14.25
N ARG A 41 15.01 13.00 -14.89
CA ARG A 41 14.06 12.90 -16.01
C ARG A 41 12.64 12.59 -15.56
N LEU A 42 12.49 11.78 -14.51
CA LEU A 42 11.20 11.37 -13.97
C LEU A 42 10.51 12.49 -13.18
N VAL A 43 11.24 13.17 -12.30
CA VAL A 43 10.68 14.19 -11.38
C VAL A 43 9.94 15.31 -12.11
N PRO A 44 10.46 15.90 -13.21
CA PRO A 44 9.72 16.92 -13.96
C PRO A 44 8.41 16.40 -14.58
N ARG A 45 8.36 15.13 -14.98
CA ARG A 45 7.14 14.50 -15.52
C ARG A 45 6.10 14.29 -14.44
N VAL A 46 6.53 13.80 -13.27
CA VAL A 46 5.68 13.68 -12.08
C VAL A 46 5.12 15.04 -11.68
N ASN A 47 5.98 16.06 -11.54
CA ASN A 47 5.56 17.41 -11.17
C ASN A 47 4.54 17.99 -12.15
N ARG A 48 4.72 17.77 -13.46
CA ARG A 48 3.75 18.20 -14.48
C ARG A 48 2.43 17.44 -14.38
N PHE A 49 2.49 16.12 -14.15
CA PHE A 49 1.29 15.30 -14.02
C PHE A 49 0.48 15.68 -12.79
N VAL A 50 1.11 15.76 -11.62
CA VAL A 50 0.46 16.12 -10.36
C VAL A 50 0.03 17.59 -10.38
N GLY A 51 0.85 18.47 -10.95
CA GLY A 51 0.51 19.88 -11.16
C GLY A 51 -0.78 20.06 -11.95
N ARG A 52 -0.97 19.30 -13.06
CA ARG A 52 -2.23 19.33 -13.81
C ARG A 52 -3.44 18.96 -12.96
N ILE A 53 -3.34 17.94 -12.11
CA ILE A 53 -4.44 17.52 -11.22
C ILE A 53 -4.81 18.65 -10.24
N MET A 54 -3.80 19.33 -9.69
CA MET A 54 -4.01 20.45 -8.76
C MET A 54 -4.57 21.68 -9.48
N ASP A 55 -4.07 22.00 -10.67
CA ASP A 55 -4.51 23.14 -11.48
C ASP A 55 -5.94 22.95 -11.97
N GLU A 56 -6.30 21.74 -12.41
CA GLU A 56 -7.68 21.36 -12.72
C GLU A 56 -8.60 21.57 -11.52
N ARG A 57 -8.11 21.38 -10.29
CA ARG A 57 -8.91 21.60 -9.10
C ARG A 57 -9.03 23.07 -8.69
N ARG A 58 -7.97 23.85 -8.87
CA ARG A 58 -7.94 25.30 -8.55
C ARG A 58 -8.71 26.15 -9.55
N PHE A 59 -8.56 25.83 -10.84
CA PHE A 59 -9.03 26.69 -11.94
C PHE A 59 -10.11 26.01 -12.80
N GLY A 60 -10.45 24.76 -12.51
CA GLY A 60 -11.54 24.07 -13.18
C GLY A 60 -12.92 24.60 -12.78
N PRO A 61 -13.97 24.15 -13.48
CA PRO A 61 -15.34 24.50 -13.13
C PRO A 61 -15.67 24.03 -11.71
N ALA A 62 -16.45 24.84 -10.98
CA ALA A 62 -16.95 24.47 -9.67
C ALA A 62 -17.65 23.10 -9.73
N ARG A 63 -17.34 22.22 -8.78
CA ARG A 63 -18.00 20.92 -8.70
C ARG A 63 -19.44 21.08 -8.24
N HIS A 64 -20.25 20.07 -8.55
CA HIS A 64 -21.63 20.00 -8.08
C HIS A 64 -21.65 20.13 -6.54
N PRO A 65 -22.58 20.91 -5.93
CA PRO A 65 -22.61 21.16 -4.49
C PRO A 65 -22.61 19.89 -3.63
N ASP A 66 -23.25 18.83 -4.13
CA ASP A 66 -23.35 17.54 -3.44
C ASP A 66 -22.09 16.67 -3.58
N THR A 67 -21.06 17.14 -4.28
CA THR A 67 -19.84 16.35 -4.46
C THR A 67 -18.99 16.42 -3.21
N ALA A 68 -18.76 15.25 -2.59
CA ALA A 68 -17.89 15.16 -1.42
C ALA A 68 -16.46 15.63 -1.77
N PRO A 69 -15.80 16.34 -0.83
CA PRO A 69 -14.41 16.72 -0.99
C PRO A 69 -13.51 15.47 -1.07
N ASP A 70 -12.51 15.53 -1.93
CA ASP A 70 -11.49 14.51 -2.08
C ASP A 70 -10.15 14.99 -1.48
N PHE A 71 -9.14 14.13 -1.58
CA PHE A 71 -7.84 14.40 -0.99
C PHE A 71 -7.16 15.66 -1.55
N VAL A 72 -7.44 16.02 -2.81
CA VAL A 72 -6.87 17.23 -3.43
C VAL A 72 -7.49 18.48 -2.81
N ASP A 73 -8.79 18.49 -2.50
CA ASP A 73 -9.42 19.60 -1.78
C ASP A 73 -8.79 19.82 -0.41
N VAL A 74 -8.59 18.72 0.33
CA VAL A 74 -8.01 18.77 1.67
C VAL A 74 -6.59 19.35 1.58
N LEU A 75 -5.76 18.87 0.66
CA LEU A 75 -4.41 19.42 0.45
C LEU A 75 -4.43 20.91 0.12
N LEU A 76 -5.32 21.34 -0.78
CA LEU A 76 -5.44 22.75 -1.14
C LEU A 76 -5.91 23.61 0.04
N SER A 77 -6.81 23.11 0.90
CA SER A 77 -7.22 23.83 2.11
C SER A 77 -6.10 24.00 3.13
N LEU A 78 -5.11 23.09 3.16
CA LEU A 78 -3.95 23.19 4.04
C LEU A 78 -2.95 24.26 3.59
N GLN A 79 -2.97 24.65 2.31
CA GLN A 79 -2.13 25.76 1.82
C GLN A 79 -2.46 27.06 2.57
N ASP A 80 -3.74 27.31 2.83
CA ASP A 80 -4.22 28.53 3.48
C ASP A 80 -3.90 28.55 4.99
N HIS A 81 -3.86 27.38 5.63
CA HIS A 81 -3.69 27.26 7.08
C HIS A 81 -2.26 26.97 7.53
N GLU A 82 -1.51 26.18 6.75
CA GLU A 82 -0.16 25.69 7.12
C GLU A 82 0.96 26.23 6.21
N GLN A 83 0.64 27.10 5.24
CA GLN A 83 1.60 27.70 4.29
C GLN A 83 2.44 26.67 3.53
N LEU A 84 1.87 25.50 3.23
CA LEU A 84 2.55 24.46 2.45
C LEU A 84 2.91 24.98 1.06
N LEU A 85 4.17 24.80 0.67
CA LEU A 85 4.62 25.16 -0.66
C LEU A 85 3.97 24.25 -1.70
N ASP A 86 3.76 24.79 -2.89
CA ASP A 86 3.21 24.07 -4.03
C ASP A 86 4.01 22.81 -4.38
N GLU A 87 5.32 22.84 -4.16
CA GLU A 87 6.22 21.70 -4.33
C GLU A 87 5.97 20.60 -3.29
N ASP A 88 5.73 20.97 -2.03
CA ASP A 88 5.45 20.04 -0.94
C ASP A 88 4.11 19.34 -1.15
N MET A 89 3.07 20.08 -1.55
CA MET A 89 1.76 19.50 -1.88
C MET A 89 1.85 18.51 -3.04
N ARG A 90 2.59 18.87 -4.11
CA ARG A 90 2.84 17.95 -5.22
C ARG A 90 3.57 16.69 -4.77
N ALA A 91 4.55 16.83 -3.89
CA ALA A 91 5.27 15.69 -3.33
C ALA A 91 4.38 14.79 -2.47
N VAL A 92 3.53 15.37 -1.59
CA VAL A 92 2.59 14.62 -0.75
C VAL A 92 1.55 13.88 -1.60
N LEU A 93 0.98 14.55 -2.61
CA LEU A 93 0.00 13.94 -3.51
C LEU A 93 0.65 12.82 -4.33
N TRP A 94 1.85 13.03 -4.85
CA TRP A 94 2.61 11.99 -5.53
C TRP A 94 2.87 10.80 -4.61
N GLU A 95 3.34 11.04 -3.38
CA GLU A 95 3.66 9.96 -2.44
C GLU A 95 2.44 9.10 -2.10
N MET A 96 1.26 9.73 -1.96
CA MET A 96 0.00 9.01 -1.74
C MET A 96 -0.37 8.11 -2.93
N ILE A 97 -0.26 8.61 -4.17
CA ILE A 97 -0.54 7.82 -5.38
C ILE A 97 0.51 6.72 -5.54
N PHE A 98 1.77 7.09 -5.47
CA PHE A 98 2.92 6.24 -5.72
C PHE A 98 2.97 5.07 -4.75
N ARG A 99 3.00 5.32 -3.44
CA ARG A 99 3.07 4.25 -2.42
C ARG A 99 1.74 3.53 -2.19
N GLY A 100 0.62 4.21 -2.39
CA GLY A 100 -0.72 3.65 -2.18
C GLY A 100 -1.14 2.65 -3.25
N THR A 101 -0.65 2.80 -4.49
CA THR A 101 -1.10 1.95 -5.61
C THR A 101 -0.63 0.50 -5.47
N ASP A 102 0.68 0.28 -5.34
CA ASP A 102 1.27 -1.06 -5.35
C ASP A 102 0.92 -1.84 -4.08
N THR A 103 1.08 -1.21 -2.91
CA THR A 103 0.88 -1.88 -1.61
C THR A 103 -0.55 -2.40 -1.42
N VAL A 104 -1.55 -1.67 -1.91
CA VAL A 104 -2.97 -2.08 -1.84
C VAL A 104 -3.26 -3.20 -2.84
N ALA A 105 -2.71 -3.14 -4.05
CA ALA A 105 -2.87 -4.19 -5.06
C ALA A 105 -2.23 -5.52 -4.61
N VAL A 106 -0.98 -5.46 -4.13
CA VAL A 106 -0.24 -6.61 -3.58
C VAL A 106 -0.99 -7.22 -2.40
N LEU A 107 -1.49 -6.39 -1.47
CA LEU A 107 -2.26 -6.90 -0.34
C LEU A 107 -3.56 -7.60 -0.78
N LEU A 108 -4.30 -7.01 -1.72
CA LEU A 108 -5.51 -7.63 -2.24
C LEU A 108 -5.20 -8.99 -2.89
N GLU A 109 -4.13 -9.07 -3.69
CA GLU A 109 -3.70 -10.32 -4.31
C GLU A 109 -3.38 -11.40 -3.26
N TRP A 110 -2.60 -11.07 -2.23
CA TRP A 110 -2.30 -11.99 -1.13
C TRP A 110 -3.56 -12.44 -0.37
N VAL A 111 -4.52 -11.52 -0.14
CA VAL A 111 -5.79 -11.85 0.54
C VAL A 111 -6.56 -12.89 -0.28
N LEU A 112 -6.67 -12.70 -1.59
CA LEU A 112 -7.37 -13.60 -2.49
C LEU A 112 -6.64 -14.93 -2.66
N ALA A 113 -5.31 -14.92 -2.73
CA ALA A 113 -4.49 -16.14 -2.79
C ALA A 113 -4.69 -16.99 -1.53
N ARG A 114 -4.65 -16.36 -0.34
CA ARG A 114 -4.89 -17.05 0.93
C ARG A 114 -6.33 -17.56 1.05
N ALA A 115 -7.31 -16.78 0.64
CA ALA A 115 -8.71 -17.21 0.63
C ALA A 115 -8.96 -18.41 -0.32
N THR A 116 -8.32 -18.41 -1.49
CA THR A 116 -8.37 -19.51 -2.47
C THR A 116 -7.82 -20.81 -1.88
N LEU A 117 -6.70 -20.75 -1.18
CA LEU A 117 -6.06 -21.93 -0.59
C LEU A 117 -6.75 -22.46 0.67
N HIS A 118 -7.53 -21.63 1.36
CA HIS A 118 -8.16 -21.98 2.64
C HIS A 118 -9.69 -21.96 2.53
N ARG A 119 -10.26 -23.02 1.96
CA ARG A 119 -11.72 -23.12 1.73
C ARG A 119 -12.57 -22.83 2.97
N GLY A 120 -12.16 -23.31 4.14
CA GLY A 120 -12.88 -23.03 5.40
C GLY A 120 -12.88 -21.54 5.77
N VAL A 121 -11.81 -20.81 5.46
CA VAL A 121 -11.75 -19.35 5.64
C VAL A 121 -12.69 -18.66 4.66
N GLN A 122 -12.67 -19.07 3.39
CA GLN A 122 -13.53 -18.52 2.35
C GLN A 122 -15.02 -18.71 2.66
N VAL A 123 -15.42 -19.91 3.05
CA VAL A 123 -16.81 -20.23 3.45
C VAL A 123 -17.28 -19.38 4.63
N ARG A 124 -16.42 -19.15 5.63
CA ARG A 124 -16.75 -18.28 6.76
C ARG A 124 -16.85 -16.80 6.36
N ALA A 125 -16.00 -16.33 5.45
CA ALA A 125 -16.10 -14.98 4.90
C ALA A 125 -17.40 -14.79 4.11
N HIS A 126 -17.77 -15.77 3.28
CA HIS A 126 -19.05 -15.78 2.57
C HIS A 126 -20.24 -15.70 3.53
N ALA A 127 -20.24 -16.48 4.61
CA ALA A 127 -21.33 -16.43 5.59
C ALA A 127 -21.45 -15.06 6.27
N GLU A 128 -20.33 -14.40 6.60
CA GLU A 128 -20.34 -13.03 7.15
C GLU A 128 -20.87 -12.02 6.12
N LEU A 129 -20.41 -12.10 4.87
CA LEU A 129 -20.82 -11.20 3.79
C LEU A 129 -22.30 -11.36 3.46
N ASP A 130 -22.80 -12.59 3.37
CA ASP A 130 -24.21 -12.88 3.10
C ASP A 130 -25.11 -12.34 4.22
N SER A 131 -24.69 -12.48 5.48
CA SER A 131 -25.42 -11.95 6.63
C SER A 131 -25.48 -10.43 6.59
N ALA A 132 -24.38 -9.77 6.24
CA ALA A 132 -24.31 -8.31 6.12
C ALA A 132 -25.17 -7.78 4.96
N ALA A 133 -25.27 -8.53 3.85
CA ALA A 133 -26.06 -8.13 2.69
C ALA A 133 -27.58 -8.18 2.95
N THR A 134 -28.04 -9.06 3.83
CA THR A 134 -29.47 -9.21 4.17
C THR A 134 -29.99 -8.17 5.18
N ASP A 135 -29.11 -7.44 5.86
CA ASP A 135 -29.52 -6.44 6.85
C ASP A 135 -29.61 -5.04 6.24
N HIS A 136 -30.83 -4.62 5.92
CA HIS A 136 -31.14 -3.33 5.29
C HIS A 136 -31.04 -2.13 6.25
N HIS A 137 -30.87 -2.35 7.56
CA HIS A 137 -30.98 -1.29 8.55
C HIS A 137 -29.65 -0.59 8.86
N HIS A 138 -28.53 -1.11 8.34
CA HIS A 138 -27.19 -0.56 8.61
C HIS A 138 -26.32 -0.52 7.35
N HIS A 139 -26.06 0.68 6.81
CA HIS A 139 -25.14 0.93 5.70
C HIS A 139 -23.65 0.62 6.00
N HIS A 140 -23.33 0.12 7.18
CA HIS A 140 -21.97 -0.21 7.61
C HIS A 140 -21.99 -1.39 8.60
N PHE A 141 -22.23 -2.60 8.09
CA PHE A 141 -22.02 -3.78 8.93
C PHE A 141 -20.52 -3.93 9.23
N PRO A 142 -20.12 -4.11 10.49
CA PRO A 142 -18.75 -4.50 10.77
C PRO A 142 -18.53 -5.89 10.15
N LEU A 143 -17.49 -6.03 9.31
CA LEU A 143 -17.03 -7.30 8.75
C LEU A 143 -15.79 -7.77 9.54
N PRO A 144 -15.92 -8.14 10.84
CA PRO A 144 -14.78 -8.45 11.69
C PRO A 144 -13.97 -9.65 11.19
N TYR A 145 -14.60 -10.64 10.58
CA TYR A 145 -13.93 -11.82 10.05
C TYR A 145 -13.16 -11.47 8.77
N LEU A 146 -13.73 -10.68 7.86
CA LEU A 146 -12.99 -10.16 6.70
C LEU A 146 -11.80 -9.29 7.16
N GLN A 147 -12.00 -8.43 8.16
CA GLN A 147 -10.89 -7.67 8.75
C GLN A 147 -9.81 -8.57 9.36
N ALA A 148 -10.19 -9.69 9.98
CA ALA A 148 -9.25 -10.67 10.51
C ALA A 148 -8.46 -11.36 9.39
N ILE A 149 -9.09 -11.70 8.25
CA ILE A 149 -8.40 -12.23 7.06
C ILE A 149 -7.35 -11.25 6.55
N ILE A 150 -7.72 -9.97 6.42
CA ILE A 150 -6.79 -8.93 5.93
C ILE A 150 -5.62 -8.76 6.92
N LYS A 151 -5.91 -8.71 8.23
CA LYS A 151 -4.88 -8.59 9.27
C LYS A 151 -3.94 -9.81 9.31
N GLU A 152 -4.47 -11.01 9.13
CA GLU A 152 -3.67 -12.24 9.09
C GLU A 152 -2.83 -12.31 7.82
N THR A 153 -3.38 -11.86 6.69
CA THR A 153 -2.63 -11.75 5.44
C THR A 153 -1.48 -10.75 5.58
N LEU A 154 -1.74 -9.58 6.18
CA LEU A 154 -0.72 -8.57 6.50
C LEU A 154 0.36 -9.10 7.46
N ARG A 155 0.00 -10.03 8.35
CA ARG A 155 0.94 -10.69 9.27
C ARG A 155 1.87 -11.64 8.51
N LEU A 156 1.31 -12.40 7.57
CA LEU A 156 2.04 -13.41 6.79
C LEU A 156 2.86 -12.79 5.65
N HIS A 157 2.33 -11.76 4.99
CA HIS A 157 2.88 -11.14 3.79
C HIS A 157 2.84 -9.60 3.91
N PRO A 158 3.66 -9.00 4.78
CA PRO A 158 3.69 -7.56 4.94
C PRO A 158 4.27 -6.90 3.67
N PRO A 159 3.52 -6.03 2.95
CA PRO A 159 4.02 -5.46 1.69
C PRO A 159 5.32 -4.69 1.85
N GLY A 160 5.57 -4.02 2.98
CA GLY A 160 6.82 -3.32 3.26
C GLY A 160 7.66 -4.01 4.35
N PRO A 161 8.36 -5.12 4.06
CA PRO A 161 8.99 -5.95 5.10
C PRO A 161 10.27 -5.33 5.69
N LEU A 162 10.99 -4.49 4.94
CA LEU A 162 12.32 -3.97 5.31
C LEU A 162 12.53 -2.47 4.96
N LEU A 163 12.28 -2.07 3.70
CA LEU A 163 12.83 -0.83 3.14
C LEU A 163 12.17 0.47 3.63
N SER A 164 10.86 0.50 3.83
CA SER A 164 10.14 1.71 4.32
C SER A 164 10.48 2.08 5.78
N TRP A 165 11.32 1.28 6.44
CA TRP A 165 11.62 1.35 7.87
C TRP A 165 13.07 1.68 8.19
N ALA A 166 13.87 2.09 7.21
CA ALA A 166 15.18 2.68 7.50
C ALA A 166 15.01 3.97 8.32
N ARG A 167 15.74 4.10 9.43
CA ARG A 167 15.72 5.25 10.33
C ARG A 167 17.14 5.67 10.64
N LEU A 168 17.40 6.96 10.46
CA LEU A 168 18.67 7.57 10.85
C LEU A 168 18.58 8.00 12.32
N ALA A 169 19.57 7.62 13.13
CA ALA A 169 19.75 8.19 14.46
C ALA A 169 20.15 9.67 14.31
N THR A 170 19.30 10.58 14.78
CA THR A 170 19.53 12.04 14.70
C THR A 170 20.39 12.58 15.83
N SER A 171 20.69 11.75 16.83
CA SER A 171 21.59 12.04 17.94
C SER A 171 22.02 10.72 18.55
N ASP A 172 23.11 10.74 19.31
CA ASP A 172 23.50 9.62 20.17
C ASP A 172 22.34 9.17 21.06
N THR A 173 22.15 7.86 21.17
CA THR A 173 21.08 7.27 21.98
C THR A 173 21.50 5.92 22.56
N VAL A 174 20.64 5.34 23.40
CA VAL A 174 20.85 4.01 24.00
C VAL A 174 19.64 3.15 23.70
N LEU A 175 19.87 2.01 23.04
CA LEU A 175 18.83 1.03 22.72
C LEU A 175 19.17 -0.31 23.40
N SER A 176 18.28 -0.78 24.28
CA SER A 176 18.46 -2.01 25.05
C SER A 176 19.82 -2.08 25.77
N GLY A 177 20.22 -0.96 26.39
CA GLY A 177 21.49 -0.84 27.13
C GLY A 177 22.74 -0.70 26.26
N ARG A 178 22.60 -0.63 24.92
CA ARG A 178 23.72 -0.42 23.99
C ARG A 178 23.69 0.99 23.42
N HIS A 179 24.85 1.64 23.36
CA HIS A 179 25.02 2.95 22.72
C HIS A 179 24.85 2.81 21.20
N VAL A 180 24.07 3.73 20.62
CA VAL A 180 23.81 3.86 19.19
C VAL A 180 24.23 5.28 18.81
N PRO A 181 25.34 5.45 18.07
CA PRO A 181 25.82 6.77 17.67
C PRO A 181 24.86 7.47 16.71
N GLU A 182 24.89 8.81 16.72
CA GLU A 182 24.33 9.65 15.67
C GLU A 182 24.81 9.20 14.28
N GLY A 183 23.94 9.28 13.27
CA GLY A 183 24.23 8.87 11.91
C GLY A 183 24.09 7.36 11.66
N THR A 184 23.81 6.56 12.70
CA THR A 184 23.51 5.13 12.52
C THR A 184 22.20 4.95 11.75
N THR A 185 22.24 4.19 10.64
CA THR A 185 21.03 3.76 9.94
C THR A 185 20.55 2.43 10.52
N ALA A 186 19.39 2.43 11.15
CA ALA A 186 18.71 1.24 11.64
C ALA A 186 17.61 0.83 10.65
N VAL A 187 17.48 -0.47 10.38
CA VAL A 187 16.38 -1.04 9.58
C VAL A 187 15.55 -1.94 10.47
N VAL A 188 14.23 -1.73 10.47
CA VAL A 188 13.31 -2.58 11.23
C VAL A 188 12.87 -3.76 10.36
N ASN A 189 13.14 -4.99 10.82
CA ASN A 189 12.68 -6.19 10.13
C ASN A 189 11.22 -6.49 10.48
N MET A 190 10.30 -5.87 9.73
CA MET A 190 8.87 -6.00 9.94
C MET A 190 8.38 -7.42 9.65
N TRP A 191 8.96 -8.10 8.67
CA TRP A 191 8.63 -9.50 8.34
C TRP A 191 8.87 -10.43 9.54
N ALA A 192 10.04 -10.33 10.19
CA ALA A 192 10.35 -11.12 11.38
C ALA A 192 9.42 -10.79 12.56
N ILE A 193 9.13 -9.51 12.79
CA ILE A 193 8.20 -9.09 13.86
C ILE A 193 6.78 -9.59 13.58
N ALA A 194 6.30 -9.53 12.34
CA ALA A 194 4.96 -9.96 11.98
C ALA A 194 4.80 -11.48 12.10
N LEU A 195 5.80 -12.26 11.68
CA LEU A 195 5.74 -13.71 11.74
C LEU A 195 5.98 -14.30 13.13
N PHE A 196 6.97 -13.77 13.86
CA PHE A 196 7.42 -14.34 15.14
C PHE A 196 6.99 -13.52 16.36
N GLY A 197 6.55 -12.27 16.16
CA GLY A 197 6.13 -11.40 17.25
C GLY A 197 4.72 -11.71 17.73
N SER A 198 4.49 -11.50 19.02
CA SER A 198 3.18 -11.69 19.66
C SER A 198 2.28 -10.44 19.61
N ASP A 199 2.76 -9.30 19.09
CA ASP A 199 2.03 -8.03 19.08
C ASP A 199 1.79 -7.49 17.66
N LEU A 200 0.58 -7.73 17.15
CA LEU A 200 0.12 -7.24 15.85
C LEU A 200 -0.14 -5.71 15.82
N ARG A 201 0.04 -4.98 16.92
CA ARG A 201 -0.09 -3.51 16.91
C ARG A 201 1.13 -2.82 16.29
N LEU A 202 2.28 -3.50 16.25
CA LEU A 202 3.47 -3.07 15.50
C LEU A 202 3.35 -3.36 14.00
N ALA A 203 2.31 -4.10 13.59
CA ALA A 203 2.17 -4.73 12.29
C ALA A 203 1.90 -3.72 11.16
N PRO A 204 2.09 -4.15 9.90
CA PRO A 204 2.89 -3.59 8.79
C PRO A 204 2.72 -2.13 8.36
N PHE A 205 1.88 -1.36 9.02
CA PHE A 205 1.80 0.10 8.89
C PHE A 205 2.79 0.82 9.82
N GLY A 206 3.58 0.05 10.58
CA GLY A 206 4.52 0.43 11.63
C GLY A 206 4.00 1.45 12.62
N SER A 207 4.93 2.22 13.23
CA SER A 207 4.65 2.89 14.50
C SER A 207 5.41 4.21 14.68
N GLY A 208 4.98 4.99 15.68
CA GLY A 208 5.56 6.27 16.07
C GLY A 208 5.39 7.37 15.03
N ARG A 209 6.33 8.31 14.98
CA ARG A 209 6.28 9.50 14.10
C ARG A 209 6.24 9.22 12.60
N ARG A 210 6.51 7.97 12.19
CA ARG A 210 6.56 7.52 10.79
C ARG A 210 5.57 6.36 10.54
N SER A 211 4.50 6.26 11.33
CA SER A 211 3.39 5.36 11.05
C SER A 211 2.74 5.73 9.70
N CYS A 212 2.28 4.73 8.95
CA CYS A 212 1.69 4.93 7.64
C CYS A 212 0.44 5.83 7.71
N PRO A 213 0.43 7.01 7.05
CA PRO A 213 -0.75 7.87 7.02
C PRO A 213 -1.89 7.27 6.19
N GLY A 214 -1.57 6.41 5.22
CA GLY A 214 -2.55 5.73 4.35
C GLY A 214 -3.23 4.51 4.97
N LYS A 215 -2.96 4.16 6.25
CA LYS A 215 -3.47 2.94 6.89
C LYS A 215 -4.98 2.79 6.78
N ALA A 216 -5.73 3.84 7.13
CA ALA A 216 -7.19 3.81 7.12
C ALA A 216 -7.74 3.60 5.71
N LEU A 217 -7.20 4.34 4.73
CA LEU A 217 -7.58 4.24 3.33
C LEU A 217 -7.27 2.85 2.76
N ALA A 218 -6.07 2.31 3.03
CA ALA A 218 -5.67 0.99 2.57
C ALA A 218 -6.58 -0.12 3.12
N MET A 219 -6.87 -0.09 4.43
CA MET A 219 -7.77 -1.07 5.06
C MET A 219 -9.19 -0.98 4.52
N ALA A 220 -9.69 0.24 4.28
CA ALA A 220 -11.02 0.44 3.70
C ALA A 220 -11.08 -0.02 2.24
N ALA A 221 -10.10 0.32 1.42
CA ALA A 221 -10.03 -0.06 0.01
C ALA A 221 -9.92 -1.58 -0.16
N VAL A 222 -8.94 -2.23 0.47
CA VAL A 222 -8.81 -3.69 0.41
C VAL A 222 -10.01 -4.39 1.03
N GLY A 223 -10.54 -3.89 2.14
CA GLY A 223 -11.76 -4.41 2.75
C GLY A 223 -12.94 -4.41 1.79
N SER A 224 -13.17 -3.28 1.12
CA SER A 224 -14.29 -3.12 0.20
C SER A 224 -14.13 -3.98 -1.05
N TRP A 225 -12.95 -4.01 -1.64
CA TRP A 225 -12.67 -4.81 -2.83
C TRP A 225 -12.69 -6.31 -2.56
N ALA A 226 -12.07 -6.75 -1.45
CA ALA A 226 -12.13 -8.14 -1.03
C ALA A 226 -13.58 -8.56 -0.71
N ALA A 227 -14.36 -7.71 -0.03
CA ALA A 227 -15.77 -7.97 0.23
C ALA A 227 -16.55 -8.16 -1.08
N ALA A 228 -16.40 -7.25 -2.05
CA ALA A 228 -17.08 -7.35 -3.33
C ALA A 228 -16.70 -8.63 -4.09
N LEU A 229 -15.40 -8.93 -4.20
CA LEU A 229 -14.89 -10.08 -4.95
C LEU A 229 -15.26 -11.43 -4.31
N LEU A 230 -15.23 -11.51 -2.97
CA LEU A 230 -15.62 -12.71 -2.24
C LEU A 230 -17.14 -12.83 -2.11
N HIS A 231 -17.88 -11.73 -2.16
CA HIS A 231 -19.34 -11.79 -2.16
C HIS A 231 -19.85 -12.39 -3.48
N GLU A 232 -19.31 -11.95 -4.61
CA GLU A 232 -19.77 -12.36 -5.95
C GLU A 232 -19.23 -13.72 -6.41
N PHE A 233 -18.05 -14.16 -5.94
CA PHE A 233 -17.37 -15.34 -6.49
C PHE A 233 -16.87 -16.32 -5.42
N GLU A 234 -16.94 -17.61 -5.72
CA GLU A 234 -16.13 -18.65 -5.10
C GLU A 234 -14.82 -18.76 -5.90
N TRP A 235 -13.70 -18.65 -5.20
CA TRP A 235 -12.34 -18.66 -5.72
C TRP A 235 -11.72 -20.04 -5.51
N ALA A 236 -11.30 -20.69 -6.59
CA ALA A 236 -10.70 -22.03 -6.55
C ALA A 236 -9.33 -22.05 -7.25
N PRO A 237 -8.38 -22.90 -6.79
CA PRO A 237 -7.12 -23.11 -7.50
C PRO A 237 -7.34 -23.67 -8.90
N THR A 238 -6.55 -23.23 -9.87
CA THR A 238 -6.54 -23.80 -11.22
C THR A 238 -5.62 -25.03 -11.26
N PRO A 239 -6.06 -26.21 -11.75
CA PRO A 239 -5.20 -27.40 -11.84
C PRO A 239 -3.93 -27.19 -12.68
N ALA A 240 -3.99 -26.33 -13.70
CA ALA A 240 -2.88 -25.99 -14.58
C ALA A 240 -1.88 -24.99 -13.98
N ALA A 241 -2.26 -24.28 -12.91
CA ALA A 241 -1.46 -23.24 -12.28
C ALA A 241 -1.80 -23.21 -10.78
N PRO A 242 -1.15 -24.05 -9.95
CA PRO A 242 -1.37 -24.01 -8.51
C PRO A 242 -0.97 -22.64 -7.94
N VAL A 243 -1.67 -22.20 -6.89
CA VAL A 243 -1.34 -20.95 -6.21
C VAL A 243 0.05 -21.07 -5.59
N ASP A 244 1.01 -20.31 -6.11
CA ASP A 244 2.38 -20.24 -5.61
C ASP A 244 2.52 -19.09 -4.61
N LEU A 245 2.83 -19.42 -3.35
CA LEU A 245 3.02 -18.44 -2.29
C LEU A 245 4.49 -17.99 -2.16
N SER A 246 5.37 -18.35 -3.10
CA SER A 246 6.75 -17.90 -3.13
C SER A 246 6.81 -16.37 -3.20
N GLU A 247 7.69 -15.78 -2.40
CA GLU A 247 7.80 -14.34 -2.26
C GLU A 247 8.98 -13.81 -3.08
N VAL A 248 8.80 -12.64 -3.71
CA VAL A 248 9.89 -11.87 -4.29
C VAL A 248 9.91 -10.48 -3.66
N MET A 249 11.07 -10.09 -3.12
CA MET A 249 11.25 -8.75 -2.58
C MET A 249 11.63 -7.79 -3.71
N ARG A 250 10.72 -6.90 -4.08
CA ARG A 250 10.99 -5.71 -4.91
C ARG A 250 11.01 -4.47 -4.01
N LEU A 251 10.26 -3.42 -4.33
CA LEU A 251 9.95 -2.39 -3.34
C LEU A 251 8.96 -2.91 -2.31
N SER A 252 7.99 -3.71 -2.78
CA SER A 252 7.04 -4.45 -1.96
C SER A 252 7.35 -5.95 -1.97
N LEU A 253 6.84 -6.66 -0.97
CA LEU A 253 6.87 -8.13 -0.90
C LEU A 253 5.73 -8.70 -1.76
N GLU A 254 6.06 -9.09 -2.98
CA GLU A 254 5.12 -9.55 -4.01
C GLU A 254 5.10 -11.08 -4.11
N MET A 255 4.04 -11.62 -4.72
CA MET A 255 4.05 -13.01 -5.19
C MET A 255 5.05 -13.16 -6.34
N ALA A 256 5.88 -14.20 -6.30
CA ALA A 256 6.86 -14.47 -7.36
C ALA A 256 6.18 -14.81 -8.70
N ALA A 257 5.02 -15.48 -8.63
CA ALA A 257 4.14 -15.74 -9.76
C ALA A 257 2.77 -15.08 -9.52
N PRO A 258 2.21 -14.35 -10.50
CA PRO A 258 0.88 -13.74 -10.35
C PRO A 258 -0.20 -14.77 -10.03
N LEU A 259 -1.20 -14.36 -9.26
CA LEU A 259 -2.30 -15.24 -8.87
C LEU A 259 -3.13 -15.69 -10.09
N ALA A 260 -3.17 -17.00 -10.32
CA ALA A 260 -4.02 -17.64 -11.32
C ALA A 260 -5.05 -18.55 -10.63
N VAL A 261 -6.33 -18.31 -10.90
CA VAL A 261 -7.46 -18.97 -10.20
C VAL A 261 -8.65 -19.19 -11.14
N GLU A 262 -9.52 -20.11 -10.75
CA GLU A 262 -10.84 -20.29 -11.34
C GLU A 262 -11.88 -19.54 -10.48
N LEU A 263 -12.71 -18.73 -11.14
CA LEU A 263 -13.79 -18.00 -10.49
C LEU A 263 -15.14 -18.64 -10.83
N ARG A 264 -15.94 -18.91 -9.80
CA ARG A 264 -17.30 -19.42 -9.95
C ARG A 264 -18.28 -18.40 -9.38
N PRO A 265 -19.21 -17.86 -10.18
CA PRO A 265 -20.23 -16.94 -9.65
C PRO A 265 -21.01 -17.60 -8.53
N ARG A 266 -21.15 -16.89 -7.41
CA ARG A 266 -22.01 -17.32 -6.31
C ARG A 266 -23.46 -16.98 -6.66
N PRO A 267 -24.43 -17.85 -6.33
CA PRO A 267 -25.83 -17.48 -6.41
C PRO A 267 -26.09 -16.39 -5.38
N THR A 268 -26.02 -15.14 -5.80
CA THR A 268 -26.35 -14.00 -4.94
C THR A 268 -27.79 -14.16 -4.50
N LYS A 269 -28.03 -14.20 -3.18
CA LYS A 269 -29.36 -13.98 -2.64
C LYS A 269 -29.68 -12.52 -2.94
N LYS A 270 -30.28 -12.24 -4.10
CA LYS A 270 -30.89 -10.94 -4.34
C LYS A 270 -31.88 -10.72 -3.19
N CYS A 271 -31.67 -9.67 -2.41
CA CYS A 271 -32.71 -9.20 -1.51
C CYS A 271 -33.94 -8.91 -2.38
N ILE A 272 -35.03 -9.64 -2.11
CA ILE A 272 -36.37 -9.37 -2.66
C ILE A 272 -36.98 -8.26 -1.81
#